data_AF-A0A8J7P542-F1
#
_entry.id   AF-A0A8J7P542-F1
#
_cell.length_a   1.000
_cell.length_b   1.000
_cell.length_c   1.000
_cell.angle_alpha   90.00
_cell.angle_beta   90.00
_cell.angle_gamma   90.00
#
_symmetry.space_group_name_H-M   'P 1'
#
loop_
_entity.id
_entity.type
_entity.pdbx_description
1 polymer ?
#
loop_
_entity_poly.entity_id
_entity_poly.type
_entity_poly.pdbx_seq_one_letter_code
_entity_poly.pdbx_strand_id
1 'polypeptide(L)'
;MIAAAARRRDNSHNEYYYEEAEMERRVRKRKARLVVAVEEAFTHIKRLQDEDQKNPREIMDPREAAQAIFASMARAMQKYLRTTRQQPYHSMESILQHLQFCITHDMTPKAFLERYLTPGPTVQYHRENTAGREWTLVSEEPVTSALKEGAVFALRRLDFSLVVTVRRIPFLQLREEFIDPKSHKFVMRLQSETSV
;
A
#
# COMPACT_ATOMS: atom_id res chain seq x y z
N MET A 1 -47.83 10.04 12.03
CA MET A 1 -46.40 10.46 12.03
C MET A 1 -45.41 9.41 11.51
N ILE A 2 -45.82 8.19 11.13
CA ILE A 2 -44.89 7.11 10.70
C ILE A 2 -44.48 7.21 9.21
N ALA A 3 -45.33 7.76 8.34
CA ALA A 3 -45.07 7.84 6.89
C ALA A 3 -43.93 8.82 6.49
N ALA A 4 -43.68 9.86 7.29
CA ALA A 4 -42.62 10.83 7.01
C ALA A 4 -41.22 10.30 7.36
N ALA A 5 -41.11 9.41 8.35
CA ALA A 5 -39.85 8.76 8.73
C ALA A 5 -39.40 7.71 7.71
N ALA A 6 -40.35 6.99 7.08
CA ALA A 6 -40.06 6.04 6.00
C ALA A 6 -39.50 6.75 4.75
N ARG A 7 -40.12 7.86 4.31
CA ARG A 7 -39.62 8.65 3.17
C ARG A 7 -38.26 9.30 3.41
N ARG A 8 -37.92 9.67 4.64
CA ARG A 8 -36.57 10.16 5.00
C ARG A 8 -35.50 9.06 4.93
N ARG A 9 -35.88 7.81 5.22
CA ARG A 9 -34.98 6.65 5.23
C ARG A 9 -34.62 6.18 3.81
N ASP A 10 -35.58 6.21 2.89
CA ASP A 10 -35.33 5.87 1.48
C ASP A 10 -34.51 6.95 0.74
N ASN A 11 -34.70 8.23 1.11
CA ASN A 11 -33.92 9.33 0.53
C ASN A 11 -32.44 9.32 0.99
N SER A 12 -32.17 8.80 2.20
CA SER A 12 -30.83 8.67 2.79
C SER A 12 -29.94 7.64 2.07
N HIS A 13 -30.52 6.58 1.50
CA HIS A 13 -29.73 5.58 0.78
C HIS A 13 -29.23 6.11 -0.58
N ASN A 14 -30.06 6.91 -1.25
CA ASN A 14 -29.70 7.59 -2.48
C ASN A 14 -28.65 8.69 -2.23
N GLU A 15 -28.77 9.42 -1.12
CA GLU A 15 -27.81 10.44 -0.68
C GLU A 15 -26.43 9.82 -0.40
N TYR A 16 -26.37 8.69 0.32
CA TYR A 16 -25.10 7.98 0.56
C TYR A 16 -24.42 7.53 -0.74
N TYR A 17 -25.18 7.00 -1.69
CA TYR A 17 -24.66 6.62 -3.00
C TYR A 17 -24.03 7.81 -3.74
N TYR A 18 -24.71 8.96 -3.76
CA TYR A 18 -24.16 10.16 -4.41
C TYR A 18 -22.95 10.73 -3.67
N GLU A 19 -22.94 10.71 -2.34
CA GLU A 19 -21.79 11.12 -1.54
C GLU A 19 -20.56 10.23 -1.80
N GLU A 20 -20.75 8.91 -1.85
CA GLU A 20 -19.71 7.95 -2.15
C GLU A 20 -19.19 8.11 -3.58
N ALA A 21 -20.09 8.25 -4.57
CA ALA A 21 -19.72 8.51 -5.95
C ALA A 21 -18.95 9.84 -6.11
N GLU A 22 -19.37 10.90 -5.39
CA GLU A 22 -18.67 12.18 -5.40
C GLU A 22 -17.28 12.06 -4.73
N MET A 23 -17.19 11.30 -3.63
CA MET A 23 -15.93 11.01 -2.96
C MET A 23 -14.98 10.24 -3.88
N GLU A 24 -15.43 9.17 -4.52
CA GLU A 24 -14.64 8.44 -5.51
C GLU A 24 -14.18 9.34 -6.64
N ARG A 25 -15.08 10.17 -7.18
CA ARG A 25 -14.75 11.12 -8.26
C ARG A 25 -13.67 12.10 -7.82
N ARG A 26 -13.74 12.60 -6.58
CA ARG A 26 -12.72 13.47 -5.99
C ARG A 26 -11.39 12.74 -5.86
N VAL A 27 -11.37 11.52 -5.31
CA VAL A 27 -10.16 10.71 -5.17
C VAL A 27 -9.53 10.43 -6.54
N ARG A 28 -10.32 9.99 -7.52
CA ARG A 28 -9.87 9.69 -8.89
C ARG A 28 -9.26 10.91 -9.57
N LYS A 29 -9.91 12.08 -9.44
CA LYS A 29 -9.40 13.37 -9.95
C LYS A 29 -8.08 13.78 -9.28
N ARG A 30 -7.95 13.58 -7.97
CA ARG A 30 -6.70 13.88 -7.23
C ARG A 30 -5.59 12.91 -7.60
N LYS A 31 -5.89 11.62 -7.72
CA LYS A 31 -4.96 10.57 -8.16
C LYS A 31 -4.37 10.90 -9.52
N ALA A 32 -5.21 11.19 -10.51
CA ALA A 32 -4.74 11.55 -11.86
C ALA A 32 -3.81 12.77 -11.85
N ARG A 33 -4.16 13.82 -11.09
CA ARG A 33 -3.33 15.02 -10.94
C ARG A 33 -2.00 14.75 -10.25
N LEU A 34 -2.00 13.86 -9.26
CA LEU A 34 -0.78 13.45 -8.57
C LEU A 34 0.15 12.70 -9.53
N VAL A 35 -0.39 11.71 -10.25
CA VAL A 35 0.39 10.92 -11.23
C VAL A 35 1.08 11.84 -12.24
N VAL A 36 0.33 12.74 -12.87
CA VAL A 36 0.90 13.69 -13.86
C VAL A 36 1.97 14.57 -13.24
N ALA A 37 1.72 15.15 -12.06
CA ALA A 37 2.69 16.02 -11.40
C ALA A 37 4.00 15.29 -11.03
N VAL A 38 3.93 14.02 -10.62
CA VAL A 38 5.12 13.22 -10.31
C VAL A 38 5.87 12.84 -11.59
N GLU A 39 5.17 12.44 -12.65
CA GLU A 39 5.80 12.13 -13.94
C GLU A 39 6.52 13.35 -14.53
N GLU A 40 5.89 14.53 -14.48
CA GLU A 40 6.52 15.80 -14.89
C GLU A 40 7.74 16.15 -14.02
N ALA A 41 7.66 15.96 -12.71
CA ALA A 41 8.75 16.28 -11.79
C ALA A 41 9.98 15.38 -12.00
N PHE A 42 9.78 14.08 -12.21
CA PHE A 42 10.87 13.13 -12.49
C PHE A 42 11.48 13.34 -13.88
N THR A 43 10.67 13.66 -14.89
CA THR A 43 11.20 13.96 -16.23
C THR A 43 12.00 15.26 -16.24
N HIS A 44 11.60 16.26 -15.46
CA HIS A 44 12.37 17.50 -15.29
C HIS A 44 13.76 17.24 -14.70
N ILE A 45 13.86 16.41 -13.66
CA ILE A 45 15.17 16.11 -13.05
C ILE A 45 16.06 15.23 -13.92
N LYS A 46 15.48 14.27 -14.65
CA LYS A 46 16.26 13.47 -15.60
C LYS A 46 16.91 14.36 -16.67
N ARG A 47 16.18 15.36 -17.19
CA ARG A 47 16.74 16.33 -18.14
C ARG A 47 17.84 17.19 -17.53
N LEU A 48 17.69 17.62 -16.27
CA LEU A 48 18.74 18.37 -15.58
C LEU A 48 20.01 17.52 -15.39
N GLN A 49 19.85 16.26 -15.01
CA GLN A 49 20.97 15.31 -14.91
C GLN A 49 21.67 15.08 -16.25
N ASP A 50 20.90 14.94 -17.34
CA ASP A 50 21.45 14.77 -18.70
C ASP A 50 22.21 16.04 -19.19
N GLU A 51 21.79 17.23 -18.76
CA GLU A 51 22.47 18.50 -19.08
C GLU A 51 23.73 18.72 -18.21
N ASP A 52 23.69 18.37 -16.92
CA ASP A 52 24.87 18.38 -16.03
C ASP A 52 25.91 17.32 -16.44
N GLN A 53 25.50 16.22 -17.09
CA GLN A 53 26.45 15.25 -17.66
C GLN A 53 27.27 15.82 -18.82
N LYS A 54 26.72 16.81 -19.54
CA LYS A 54 27.41 17.50 -20.65
C LYS A 54 28.34 18.60 -20.17
N ASN A 55 28.09 19.17 -18.99
CA ASN A 55 28.91 20.18 -18.34
C ASN A 55 29.20 19.73 -16.91
N PRO A 56 30.37 19.14 -16.59
CA PRO A 56 30.67 18.60 -15.27
C PRO A 56 30.79 19.72 -14.23
N ARG A 57 29.64 20.25 -13.80
CA ARG A 57 29.45 20.95 -12.55
C ARG A 57 28.98 19.94 -11.51
N GLU A 58 29.19 20.29 -10.25
CA GLU A 58 29.04 19.43 -9.07
C GLU A 58 27.84 18.48 -9.18
N ILE A 59 28.13 17.19 -8.96
CA ILE A 59 27.14 16.12 -8.86
C ILE A 59 26.09 16.57 -7.84
N MET A 60 24.86 16.84 -8.27
CA MET A 60 23.78 17.30 -7.39
C MET A 60 23.56 16.28 -6.25
N ASP A 61 23.53 16.75 -5.00
CA ASP A 61 23.25 15.92 -3.83
C ASP A 61 21.85 15.27 -4.02
N PRO A 62 21.71 13.93 -3.88
CA PRO A 62 20.41 13.25 -3.96
C PRO A 62 19.33 13.87 -3.06
N ARG A 63 19.73 14.48 -1.94
CA ARG A 63 18.80 15.19 -1.05
C ARG A 63 18.28 16.50 -1.67
N GLU A 64 19.13 17.26 -2.34
CA GLU A 64 18.76 18.48 -3.05
C GLU A 64 17.85 18.17 -4.23
N ALA A 65 18.18 17.12 -4.99
CA ALA A 65 17.35 16.59 -6.06
C ALA A 65 15.94 16.24 -5.54
N ALA A 66 15.86 15.50 -4.43
CA ALA A 66 14.59 15.14 -3.81
C ALA A 66 13.78 16.37 -3.37
N GLN A 67 14.43 17.39 -2.81
CA GLN A 67 13.75 18.65 -2.44
C GLN A 67 13.17 19.37 -3.66
N ALA A 68 13.91 19.43 -4.77
CA ALA A 68 13.46 20.04 -6.02
C ALA A 68 12.27 19.29 -6.65
N ILE A 69 12.31 17.94 -6.72
CA ILE A 69 11.15 17.15 -7.18
C ILE A 69 9.97 17.37 -6.23
N PHE A 70 10.21 17.31 -4.91
CA PHE A 70 9.13 17.45 -3.94
C PHE A 70 8.42 18.80 -4.07
N ALA A 71 9.16 19.91 -4.25
CA ALA A 71 8.56 21.24 -4.39
C ALA A 71 7.57 21.33 -5.56
N SER A 72 7.86 20.68 -6.70
CA SER A 72 6.98 20.71 -7.87
C SER A 72 5.73 19.84 -7.72
N MET A 73 5.78 18.72 -6.99
CA MET A 73 4.63 17.83 -6.77
C MET A 73 3.91 17.98 -5.42
N ALA A 74 4.48 18.73 -4.46
CA ALA A 74 4.02 18.81 -3.07
C ALA A 74 2.52 19.12 -2.95
N ARG A 75 2.04 20.11 -3.73
CA ARG A 75 0.63 20.52 -3.69
C ARG A 75 -0.31 19.41 -4.17
N ALA A 76 0.08 18.66 -5.19
CA ALA A 76 -0.73 17.55 -5.70
C ALA A 76 -0.77 16.41 -4.67
N MET A 77 0.39 16.12 -4.06
CA MET A 77 0.56 15.08 -3.05
C MET A 77 -0.24 15.38 -1.78
N GLN A 78 -0.07 16.56 -1.19
CA GLN A 78 -0.81 16.97 0.01
C GLN A 78 -2.33 16.93 -0.20
N LYS A 79 -2.82 17.36 -1.38
CA LYS A 79 -4.26 17.30 -1.70
C LYS A 79 -4.75 15.86 -1.82
N TYR A 80 -3.98 14.95 -2.40
CA TYR A 80 -4.33 13.54 -2.47
C TYR A 80 -4.38 12.93 -1.06
N LEU A 81 -3.30 13.06 -0.29
CA LEU A 81 -3.18 12.52 1.07
C LEU A 81 -4.26 13.04 2.02
N ARG A 82 -4.66 14.31 1.89
CA ARG A 82 -5.76 14.85 2.70
C ARG A 82 -7.12 14.29 2.28
N THR A 83 -7.33 14.09 0.98
CA THR A 83 -8.58 13.51 0.46
C THR A 83 -8.70 12.05 0.88
N THR A 84 -7.62 11.28 0.83
CA THR A 84 -7.58 9.86 1.25
C THR A 84 -7.40 9.67 2.76
N ARG A 85 -7.34 10.76 3.54
CA ARG A 85 -7.09 10.73 5.00
C ARG A 85 -5.75 10.06 5.38
N GLN A 86 -4.78 10.08 4.48
CA GLN A 86 -3.46 9.50 4.64
C GLN A 86 -2.42 10.48 5.22
N GLN A 87 -2.74 11.78 5.31
CA GLN A 87 -1.83 12.83 5.82
C GLN A 87 -1.09 12.49 7.13
N PRO A 88 -1.73 11.93 8.20
CA PRO A 88 -1.01 11.65 9.44
C PRO A 88 0.03 10.53 9.31
N TYR A 89 -0.05 9.69 8.28
CA TYR A 89 0.87 8.56 8.08
C TYR A 89 2.10 8.92 7.23
N HIS A 90 2.12 10.10 6.62
CA HIS A 90 3.18 10.53 5.72
C HIS A 90 3.66 11.93 6.07
N SER A 91 4.70 12.00 6.92
CA SER A 91 5.42 13.24 7.17
C SER A 91 6.17 13.70 5.92
N MET A 92 6.42 15.00 5.82
CA MET A 92 7.24 15.57 4.73
C MET A 92 8.62 14.91 4.68
N GLU A 93 9.24 14.66 5.85
CA GLU A 93 10.53 14.00 5.94
C GLU A 93 10.49 12.56 5.41
N SER A 94 9.47 11.77 5.78
CA SER A 94 9.33 10.39 5.28
C SER A 94 9.17 10.34 3.77
N ILE A 95 8.44 11.32 3.20
CA ILE A 95 8.26 11.45 1.75
C ILE A 95 9.59 11.79 1.07
N LEU A 96 10.33 12.76 1.61
CA LEU A 96 11.64 13.17 1.09
C LEU A 96 12.67 12.04 1.16
N GLN A 97 12.72 11.29 2.27
CA GLN A 97 13.59 10.13 2.42
C GLN A 97 13.27 9.05 1.37
N HIS A 98 11.98 8.77 1.14
CA HIS A 98 11.57 7.81 0.11
C HIS A 98 11.95 8.31 -1.29
N LEU A 99 11.77 9.61 -1.55
CA LEU A 99 12.09 10.22 -2.83
C LEU A 99 13.59 10.20 -3.11
N GLN A 100 14.42 10.52 -2.11
CA GLN A 100 15.87 10.36 -2.18
C GLN A 100 16.23 8.91 -2.52
N PHE A 101 15.64 7.94 -1.83
CA PHE A 101 15.84 6.52 -2.11
C PHE A 101 15.42 6.15 -3.55
N CYS A 102 14.33 6.71 -4.08
CA CYS A 102 13.91 6.51 -5.46
C CYS A 102 14.92 7.07 -6.47
N ILE A 103 15.45 8.27 -6.22
CA ILE A 103 16.42 8.92 -7.10
C ILE A 103 17.76 8.17 -7.08
N THR A 104 18.25 7.75 -5.91
CA THR A 104 19.55 7.08 -5.79
C THR A 104 19.59 5.70 -6.46
N HIS A 105 18.45 5.08 -6.70
CA HIS A 105 18.34 3.75 -7.32
C HIS A 105 17.63 3.80 -8.69
N ASP A 106 17.58 4.96 -9.34
CA ASP A 106 16.97 5.15 -10.66
C ASP A 106 15.56 4.57 -10.80
N MET A 107 14.76 4.67 -9.74
CA MET A 107 13.41 4.14 -9.73
C MET A 107 12.45 5.00 -10.55
N THR A 108 11.45 4.34 -11.12
CA THR A 108 10.42 5.02 -11.93
C THR A 108 9.47 5.86 -11.05
N PRO A 109 8.82 6.90 -11.62
CA PRO A 109 7.76 7.66 -10.95
C PRO A 109 6.65 6.77 -10.38
N LYS A 110 6.34 5.67 -11.09
CA LYS A 110 5.35 4.68 -10.68
C LYS A 110 5.78 3.96 -9.40
N ALA A 111 7.03 3.55 -9.30
CA ALA A 111 7.58 2.90 -8.11
C ALA A 111 7.49 3.80 -6.87
N PHE A 112 7.80 5.10 -7.01
CA PHE A 112 7.60 6.07 -5.92
C PHE A 112 6.12 6.16 -5.51
N LEU A 113 5.21 6.19 -6.49
CA LEU A 113 3.77 6.35 -6.25
C LEU A 113 3.10 5.11 -5.64
N GLU A 114 3.62 3.90 -5.86
CA GLU A 114 3.04 2.67 -5.33
C GLU A 114 2.85 2.74 -3.80
N ARG A 115 3.81 3.34 -3.09
CA ARG A 115 3.75 3.49 -1.63
C ARG A 115 2.54 4.29 -1.12
N TYR A 116 1.97 5.17 -1.96
CA TYR A 116 0.88 6.07 -1.57
C TYR A 116 -0.46 5.71 -2.24
N LEU A 117 -0.41 5.16 -3.46
CA LEU A 117 -1.60 4.84 -4.25
C LEU A 117 -2.16 3.44 -3.96
N THR A 118 -1.31 2.53 -3.47
CA THR A 118 -1.73 1.19 -3.11
C THR A 118 -2.17 1.19 -1.64
N PRO A 119 -3.38 0.71 -1.32
CA PRO A 119 -3.76 0.52 0.07
C PRO A 119 -2.76 -0.46 0.71
N GLY A 120 -1.96 0.04 1.65
CA GLY A 120 -1.02 -0.78 2.39
C GLY A 120 -1.75 -1.86 3.21
N PRO A 121 -1.02 -2.85 3.75
CA PRO A 121 -1.61 -3.82 4.66
C PRO A 121 -2.38 -3.09 5.76
N THR A 122 -3.59 -3.56 6.07
CA THR A 122 -4.60 -2.95 6.95
C THR A 122 -4.14 -2.73 8.41
N VAL A 123 -2.89 -3.09 8.74
CA VAL A 123 -2.28 -2.98 10.06
C VAL A 123 -0.92 -2.30 9.92
N GLN A 124 -0.86 -0.99 10.12
CA GLN A 124 0.41 -0.28 10.31
C GLN A 124 0.61 -0.02 11.80
N TYR A 125 1.68 -0.61 12.36
CA TYR A 125 2.11 -0.38 13.74
C TYR A 125 2.58 1.07 13.90
N HIS A 126 1.73 1.93 14.46
CA HIS A 126 2.15 3.25 14.90
C HIS A 126 2.95 3.13 16.22
N ARG A 127 4.13 3.76 16.26
CA ARG A 127 5.02 3.77 17.43
C ARG A 127 4.51 4.71 18.55
N GLU A 128 3.59 5.63 18.25
CA GLU A 128 3.26 6.77 19.15
C GLU A 128 1.78 6.98 19.49
N ASN A 129 0.90 5.97 19.33
CA ASN A 129 -0.49 6.11 19.81
C ASN A 129 -0.79 5.11 20.95
N THR A 130 -0.51 5.51 22.17
CA THR A 130 -0.81 4.77 23.41
C THR A 130 -2.27 4.91 23.84
N ALA A 131 -2.99 5.96 23.42
CA ALA A 131 -4.40 6.19 23.78
C ALA A 131 -5.39 5.29 23.02
N GLY A 132 -4.96 4.66 21.93
CA GLY A 132 -5.80 3.78 21.10
C GLY A 132 -5.86 2.31 21.55
N ARG A 133 -5.21 1.93 22.66
CA ARG A 133 -4.86 0.53 22.96
C ARG A 133 -5.77 -0.22 23.93
N GLU A 134 -6.70 0.44 24.62
CA GLU A 134 -7.56 -0.26 25.58
C GLU A 134 -8.72 -0.94 24.86
N TRP A 135 -8.71 -2.27 24.80
CA TRP A 135 -9.79 -3.07 24.23
C TRP A 135 -10.33 -3.99 25.30
N THR A 136 -11.65 -4.03 25.46
CA THR A 136 -12.26 -5.02 26.33
C THR A 136 -12.38 -6.32 25.56
N LEU A 137 -11.65 -7.35 25.99
CA LEU A 137 -11.80 -8.70 25.46
C LEU A 137 -13.10 -9.31 26.01
N VAL A 138 -13.97 -9.72 25.10
CA VAL A 138 -15.20 -10.45 25.39
C VAL A 138 -15.06 -11.82 24.74
N SER A 139 -14.98 -12.87 25.57
CA SER A 139 -14.77 -14.25 25.14
C SER A 139 -15.70 -15.17 25.94
N GLU A 140 -16.24 -16.20 25.29
CA GLU A 140 -16.95 -17.29 25.97
C GLU A 140 -15.96 -18.22 26.69
N GLU A 141 -14.76 -18.38 26.14
CA GLU A 141 -13.67 -19.12 26.78
C GLU A 141 -12.94 -18.27 27.84
N PRO A 142 -12.39 -18.88 28.91
CA PRO A 142 -11.60 -18.19 29.91
C PRO A 142 -10.44 -17.40 29.29
N VAL A 143 -10.29 -16.14 29.67
CA VAL A 143 -9.23 -15.23 29.16
C VAL A 143 -7.81 -15.71 29.51
N THR A 144 -7.69 -16.61 30.49
CA THR A 144 -6.43 -17.27 30.88
C THR A 144 -6.03 -18.42 29.97
N SER A 145 -6.91 -18.86 29.07
CA SER A 145 -6.62 -19.94 28.13
C SER A 145 -5.73 -19.47 26.97
N ALA A 146 -4.90 -20.38 26.46
CA ALA A 146 -4.08 -20.10 25.28
C ALA A 146 -4.95 -20.00 24.02
N LEU A 147 -4.55 -19.16 23.06
CA LEU A 147 -5.21 -19.06 21.76
C LEU A 147 -5.22 -20.42 21.04
N LYS A 148 -6.40 -20.85 20.61
CA LYS A 148 -6.60 -22.10 19.84
C LYS A 148 -7.10 -21.80 18.44
N GLU A 149 -6.84 -22.73 17.53
CA GLU A 149 -7.44 -22.67 16.20
C GLU A 149 -8.97 -22.72 16.30
N GLY A 150 -9.64 -21.84 15.56
CA GLY A 150 -11.09 -21.73 15.57
C GLY A 150 -11.66 -20.93 16.75
N ALA A 151 -10.83 -20.44 17.67
CA ALA A 151 -11.30 -19.58 18.76
C ALA A 151 -11.93 -18.30 18.18
N VAL A 152 -13.09 -17.93 18.71
CA VAL A 152 -13.82 -16.71 18.33
C VAL A 152 -14.01 -15.85 19.57
N PHE A 153 -13.59 -14.59 19.49
CA PHE A 153 -13.77 -13.61 20.57
C PHE A 153 -14.01 -12.23 19.99
N ALA A 154 -14.57 -11.32 20.79
CA ALA A 154 -14.79 -9.95 20.41
C ALA A 154 -13.86 -8.99 21.16
N LEU A 155 -13.29 -8.03 20.45
CA LEU A 155 -12.60 -6.89 21.04
C LEU A 155 -13.54 -5.69 20.96
N ARG A 156 -13.99 -5.19 22.12
CA ARG A 156 -14.97 -4.12 22.20
C ARG A 156 -14.34 -2.78 22.57
N ARG A 157 -14.85 -1.74 21.93
CA ARG A 157 -14.64 -0.32 22.22
C ARG A 157 -15.99 0.39 22.42
N LEU A 158 -15.94 1.66 22.81
CA LEU A 158 -17.15 2.47 23.03
C LEU A 158 -18.05 2.52 21.78
N ASP A 159 -17.45 2.75 20.60
CA ASP A 159 -18.20 3.06 19.38
C ASP A 159 -18.24 1.90 18.36
N PHE A 160 -17.43 0.85 18.55
CA PHE A 160 -17.35 -0.29 17.62
C PHE A 160 -16.79 -1.56 18.29
N SER A 161 -17.02 -2.70 17.65
CA SER A 161 -16.55 -4.02 18.08
C SER A 161 -15.93 -4.79 16.93
N LEU A 162 -14.80 -5.47 17.17
CA LEU A 162 -14.18 -6.38 16.23
C LEU A 162 -14.48 -7.83 16.64
N VAL A 163 -14.99 -8.62 15.72
CA VAL A 163 -15.10 -10.08 15.89
C VAL A 163 -13.83 -10.69 15.31
N VAL A 164 -13.08 -11.41 16.14
CA VAL A 164 -11.81 -12.04 15.79
C VAL A 164 -12.03 -13.55 15.70
N THR A 165 -11.56 -14.15 14.61
CA THR A 165 -11.50 -15.61 14.44
C THR A 165 -10.06 -16.03 14.28
N VAL A 166 -9.59 -16.91 15.16
CA VAL A 166 -8.21 -17.40 15.15
C VAL A 166 -8.07 -18.50 14.13
N ARG A 167 -7.13 -18.33 13.19
CA ARG A 167 -6.70 -19.36 12.25
C ARG A 167 -5.21 -19.64 12.46
N ARG A 168 -4.82 -20.92 12.45
CA ARG A 168 -3.39 -21.26 12.43
C ARG A 168 -2.82 -20.89 11.06
N ILE A 169 -1.67 -20.24 11.08
CA ILE A 169 -0.87 -20.03 9.87
C ILE A 169 -0.18 -21.36 9.57
N PRO A 170 -0.22 -21.86 8.33
CA PRO A 170 0.52 -23.07 7.98
C PRO A 170 2.01 -22.85 8.22
N PHE A 171 2.66 -23.76 8.92
CA PHE A 171 4.12 -23.78 9.00
C PHE A 171 4.68 -24.14 7.61
N LEU A 172 5.28 -23.16 6.95
CA LEU A 172 6.04 -23.38 5.72
C LEU A 172 7.44 -23.85 6.10
N GLN A 173 7.74 -25.12 5.84
CA GLN A 173 9.10 -25.62 5.93
C GLN A 173 9.74 -25.55 4.54
N LEU A 174 10.59 -24.55 4.30
CA LEU A 174 11.47 -24.55 3.14
C LEU A 174 12.55 -25.61 3.38
N ARG A 175 12.71 -26.54 2.45
CA ARG A 175 13.83 -27.48 2.41
C ARG A 175 14.49 -27.35 1.04
N GLU A 176 15.82 -27.27 1.04
CA GLU A 176 16.61 -27.46 -0.17
C GLU A 176 16.93 -28.94 -0.29
N GLU A 177 16.59 -29.54 -1.43
CA GLU A 177 16.93 -30.91 -1.76
C GLU A 177 17.81 -30.89 -3.01
N PHE A 178 19.00 -31.52 -2.92
CA PHE A 178 19.84 -31.71 -4.09
C PHE A 178 19.22 -32.80 -4.96
N ILE A 179 18.72 -32.36 -6.11
CA ILE A 179 18.20 -33.24 -7.14
C ILE A 179 19.36 -33.65 -8.05
N ASP A 180 19.71 -34.95 -8.08
CA ASP A 180 20.73 -35.46 -9.00
C ASP A 180 20.33 -35.16 -10.45
N PRO A 181 21.15 -34.44 -11.24
CA PRO A 181 20.89 -34.20 -12.65
C PRO A 181 20.63 -35.46 -13.50
N LYS A 182 20.97 -36.66 -13.02
CA LYS A 182 20.65 -37.94 -13.69
C LYS A 182 19.24 -38.46 -13.41
N SER A 183 18.58 -38.04 -12.32
CA SER A 183 17.27 -38.58 -11.93
C SER A 183 16.11 -38.05 -12.79
N HIS A 184 16.32 -36.98 -13.56
CA HIS A 184 15.29 -36.33 -14.38
C HIS A 184 15.64 -36.22 -15.86
N LYS A 185 16.63 -36.99 -16.32
CA LYS A 185 16.94 -37.08 -17.75
C LYS A 185 15.99 -38.06 -18.41
N PHE A 186 15.09 -37.52 -19.24
CA PHE A 186 14.30 -38.33 -20.16
C PHE A 186 15.22 -38.90 -21.24
N VAL A 187 15.38 -40.22 -21.27
CA VAL A 187 16.10 -40.90 -22.35
C VAL A 187 15.11 -41.13 -23.49
N MET A 188 15.21 -40.35 -24.55
CA MET A 188 14.49 -40.62 -25.80
C MET A 188 15.11 -41.85 -26.45
N ARG A 189 14.47 -43.02 -26.31
CA ARG A 189 14.85 -44.22 -27.06
C ARG A 189 14.19 -44.17 -28.43
N LEU A 190 14.94 -43.78 -29.47
CA LEU A 190 14.53 -44.08 -30.84
C LEU A 190 14.65 -45.60 -31.04
N GLN A 191 13.53 -46.30 -31.14
CA GLN A 191 13.51 -47.64 -31.72
C GLN A 191 13.75 -47.48 -33.22
N SER A 192 15.00 -47.68 -33.65
CA SER A 192 15.36 -47.87 -35.05
C SER A 192 14.99 -49.29 -35.48
N GLU A 193 13.69 -49.60 -35.50
CA GLU A 193 13.19 -50.74 -36.26
C GLU A 193 12.81 -50.24 -37.65
N THR A 194 13.77 -50.42 -38.57
CA THR A 194 13.66 -50.89 -39.98
C THR A 194 14.60 -50.12 -40.89
N SER A 195 15.82 -50.63 -41.00
CA SER A 195 16.59 -50.61 -42.25
C SER A 195 16.33 -51.92 -42.98
N VAL A 196 15.52 -51.88 -44.04
CA VAL A 196 15.58 -52.53 -45.37
C VAL A 196 14.21 -52.33 -46.02
#